data_AF-A0A1X6ZM71-F1
#
_entry.id   AF-A0A1X6ZM71-F1
#
_cell.length_a   1.000
_cell.length_b   1.000
_cell.length_c   1.000
_cell.angle_alpha   90.00
_cell.angle_beta   90.00
_cell.angle_gamma   90.00
#
_symmetry.space_group_name_H-M   'P 1'
#
loop_
_entity.id
_entity.type
_entity.pdbx_description
1 polymer ?
#
loop_
_entity_poly.entity_id
_entity_poly.type
_entity_poly.pdbx_seq_one_letter_code
_entity_poly.pdbx_strand_id
1 'polypeptide(L)'
;MKGMAWHLRQKLTPMRFGALGTLAVFVGVYWLGRQPAPGESGETRASEFWSLPLNSMGDALAGLAASLAFLWLIVTAFIQKNELKEQRAALEAQRDELELAREVQGKQLKAMEAQADIFRGEQKQRAEGAARRVLFRHLEQLVIFTSELKVEDNVWARIGRTGTPITQYEAAIPTIADQRVLTQGEATLGLAVRQFCKQSVRLEQQLLGSGLAGECERQPELLPEHLEISLILNRILQLSSDLSEDDNIWLESLWLEQAAYAWSDLVGSEEIWSNMP
;
A
#
# COMPACT_ATOMS: atom_id res chain seq x y z
N MET A 1 -35.10 -25.35 -18.13
CA MET A 1 -36.31 -26.21 -18.00
C MET A 1 -36.05 -27.72 -17.91
N LYS A 2 -34.98 -28.30 -18.49
CA LYS A 2 -34.73 -29.76 -18.42
C LYS A 2 -34.43 -30.32 -17.01
N GLY A 3 -33.81 -29.54 -16.11
CA GLY A 3 -33.48 -29.99 -14.74
C GLY A 3 -34.70 -30.18 -13.83
N MET A 4 -35.72 -29.32 -13.96
CA MET A 4 -36.90 -29.37 -13.10
C MET A 4 -37.76 -30.63 -13.33
N ALA A 5 -37.85 -31.09 -14.58
CA ALA A 5 -38.55 -32.32 -14.93
C ALA A 5 -37.85 -33.58 -14.39
N TRP A 6 -36.52 -33.55 -14.24
CA TRP A 6 -35.74 -34.68 -13.73
C TRP A 6 -35.88 -34.86 -12.21
N HIS A 7 -35.80 -33.76 -11.44
CA HIS A 7 -36.00 -33.81 -9.98
C HIS A 7 -37.43 -34.23 -9.59
N LEU A 8 -38.45 -33.78 -10.34
CA LEU A 8 -39.83 -34.22 -10.12
C LEU A 8 -39.97 -35.74 -10.35
N ARG A 9 -39.31 -36.28 -11.38
CA ARG A 9 -39.38 -37.72 -11.69
C ARG A 9 -38.72 -38.58 -10.61
N GLN A 10 -37.62 -38.13 -10.02
CA GLN A 10 -36.93 -38.85 -8.94
C GLN A 10 -37.72 -38.85 -7.63
N LYS A 11 -38.37 -37.75 -7.25
CA LYS A 11 -39.20 -37.68 -6.04
C LYS A 11 -40.46 -38.56 -6.13
N LEU A 12 -41.01 -38.75 -7.32
CA LEU A 12 -42.18 -39.63 -7.52
C LEU A 12 -41.88 -41.12 -7.35
N THR A 13 -40.64 -41.57 -7.57
CA THR A 13 -40.28 -42.99 -7.48
C THR A 13 -40.50 -43.61 -6.09
N PRO A 14 -39.94 -43.06 -4.99
CA PRO A 14 -40.14 -43.62 -3.65
C PRO A 14 -41.58 -43.48 -3.15
N MET A 15 -42.27 -42.39 -3.50
CA MET A 15 -43.71 -42.24 -3.17
C MET A 15 -44.57 -43.30 -3.86
N ARG A 16 -44.24 -43.66 -5.11
CA ARG A 16 -44.90 -44.77 -5.82
C ARG A 16 -44.67 -46.11 -5.12
N PHE A 17 -43.46 -46.37 -4.62
CA PHE A 17 -43.20 -47.59 -3.83
C PHE A 17 -43.98 -47.62 -2.52
N GLY A 18 -44.09 -46.49 -1.81
CA GLY A 18 -44.93 -46.38 -0.60
C GLY A 18 -46.41 -46.59 -0.90
N ALA A 19 -46.93 -45.98 -1.96
CA ALA A 19 -48.32 -46.13 -2.39
C ALA A 19 -48.62 -47.57 -2.87
N LEU A 20 -47.73 -48.18 -3.66
CA LEU A 20 -47.85 -49.56 -4.11
C LEU A 20 -47.75 -50.55 -2.95
N GLY A 21 -46.83 -50.33 -2.01
CA GLY A 21 -46.71 -51.16 -0.82
C GLY A 21 -47.94 -51.06 0.09
N THR A 22 -48.48 -49.86 0.28
CA THR A 22 -49.74 -49.64 1.00
C THR A 22 -50.90 -50.35 0.31
N LEU A 23 -51.01 -50.22 -1.02
CA LEU A 23 -52.01 -50.94 -1.83
C LEU A 23 -51.86 -52.46 -1.70
N ALA A 24 -50.63 -52.98 -1.74
CA ALA A 24 -50.36 -54.40 -1.57
C ALA A 24 -50.77 -54.92 -0.18
N VAL A 25 -50.55 -54.14 0.88
CA VAL A 25 -51.05 -54.46 2.23
C VAL A 25 -52.58 -54.52 2.23
N PHE A 26 -53.27 -53.53 1.68
CA PHE A 26 -54.74 -53.53 1.60
C PHE A 26 -55.29 -54.70 0.77
N VAL A 27 -54.68 -55.02 -0.36
CA VAL A 27 -55.03 -56.20 -1.18
C VAL A 27 -54.80 -57.49 -0.41
N GLY A 28 -53.70 -57.60 0.33
CA GLY A 28 -53.40 -58.75 1.18
C GLY A 28 -54.41 -58.95 2.30
N VAL A 29 -54.79 -57.88 3.01
CA VAL A 29 -55.85 -57.91 4.03
C VAL A 29 -57.19 -58.32 3.45
N TYR A 30 -57.58 -57.70 2.32
CA TYR A 30 -58.82 -58.01 1.63
C TYR A 30 -58.88 -59.48 1.19
N TRP A 31 -57.77 -59.99 0.66
CA TRP A 31 -57.64 -61.38 0.24
C TRP A 31 -57.70 -62.35 1.43
N LEU A 32 -57.00 -62.05 2.53
CA LEU A 32 -57.04 -62.83 3.77
C LEU A 32 -58.45 -62.87 4.39
N GLY A 33 -59.16 -61.74 4.38
CA GLY A 33 -60.54 -61.66 4.90
C GLY A 33 -61.53 -62.53 4.13
N ARG A 34 -61.25 -62.85 2.86
CA ARG A 34 -62.08 -63.72 2.03
C ARG A 34 -61.78 -65.21 2.16
N GLN A 35 -60.74 -65.61 2.88
CA GLN A 35 -60.48 -67.03 3.10
C GLN A 35 -61.54 -67.65 4.02
N PRO A 36 -61.87 -68.94 3.84
CA PRO A 36 -62.79 -69.65 4.72
C PRO A 36 -62.23 -69.71 6.15
N ALA A 37 -63.10 -69.54 7.14
CA ALA A 37 -62.75 -69.73 8.54
C ALA A 37 -62.48 -71.22 8.82
N PRO A 38 -61.57 -71.58 9.73
CA PRO A 38 -61.23 -72.97 10.03
C PRO A 38 -62.31 -73.76 10.82
N GLY A 39 -63.57 -73.30 10.84
CA GLY A 39 -64.72 -73.94 11.51
C GLY A 39 -65.78 -74.50 10.54
N GLU A 40 -66.62 -75.43 10.99
CA GLU A 40 -67.59 -76.19 10.16
C GLU A 40 -68.75 -75.36 9.56
N SER A 41 -68.92 -74.11 9.98
CA SER A 41 -69.84 -73.16 9.35
C SER A 41 -69.12 -72.45 8.21
N GLY A 42 -69.69 -72.42 7.00
CA GLY A 42 -69.15 -71.75 5.80
C GLY A 42 -69.02 -70.21 5.88
N GLU A 43 -68.65 -69.69 7.04
CA GLU A 43 -68.37 -68.30 7.34
C GLU A 43 -66.96 -67.90 6.85
N THR A 44 -66.80 -66.63 6.51
CA THR A 44 -65.51 -66.07 6.07
C THR A 44 -64.72 -65.55 7.26
N ARG A 45 -63.39 -65.49 7.16
CA ARG A 45 -62.56 -64.89 8.21
C ARG A 45 -62.93 -63.44 8.54
N ALA A 46 -63.51 -62.70 7.58
CA ALA A 46 -64.03 -61.37 7.82
C ALA A 46 -65.25 -61.35 8.76
N SER A 47 -66.19 -62.28 8.62
CA SER A 47 -67.36 -62.36 9.53
C SER A 47 -66.95 -62.80 10.93
N GLU A 48 -65.98 -63.71 11.02
CA GLU A 48 -65.35 -64.12 12.28
C GLU A 48 -64.63 -62.94 12.95
N PHE A 49 -63.91 -62.12 12.19
CA PHE A 49 -63.24 -60.93 12.73
C PHE A 49 -64.21 -59.93 13.37
N TRP A 50 -65.40 -59.73 12.77
CA TRP A 50 -66.42 -58.84 13.33
C TRP A 50 -67.14 -59.41 14.56
N SER A 51 -67.07 -60.72 14.80
CA SER A 51 -67.61 -61.35 16.01
C SER A 51 -66.58 -61.48 17.15
N LEU A 52 -65.31 -61.14 16.90
CA LEU A 52 -64.26 -61.15 17.93
C LEU A 52 -64.52 -60.10 19.03
N PRO A 53 -64.09 -60.37 20.27
CA PRO A 53 -64.05 -59.36 21.33
C PRO A 53 -63.23 -58.14 20.90
N LEU A 54 -63.66 -56.96 21.32
CA LEU A 54 -63.07 -55.67 20.93
C LEU A 54 -61.55 -55.61 21.13
N ASN A 55 -61.01 -56.26 22.16
CA ASN A 55 -59.58 -56.30 22.45
C ASN A 55 -58.78 -57.02 21.33
N SER A 56 -59.26 -58.19 20.88
CA SER A 56 -58.58 -58.99 19.85
C SER A 56 -58.64 -58.32 18.47
N MET A 57 -59.74 -57.58 18.20
CA MET A 57 -59.84 -56.75 17.00
C MET A 57 -58.81 -55.61 17.02
N GLY A 58 -58.61 -55.00 18.19
CA GLY A 58 -57.59 -53.98 18.42
C GLY A 58 -56.18 -54.48 18.17
N ASP A 59 -55.83 -55.66 18.69
CA ASP A 59 -54.50 -56.25 18.52
C ASP A 59 -54.15 -56.53 17.04
N ALA A 60 -55.12 -57.03 16.26
CA ALA A 60 -54.94 -57.27 14.82
C ALA A 60 -54.78 -55.97 14.02
N LEU A 61 -55.59 -54.95 14.31
CA LEU A 61 -55.46 -53.64 13.68
C LEU A 61 -54.15 -52.94 14.06
N ALA A 62 -53.70 -53.09 15.31
CA ALA A 62 -52.42 -52.57 15.77
C ALA A 62 -51.24 -53.20 15.01
N GLY A 63 -51.26 -54.53 14.79
CA GLY A 63 -50.24 -55.21 14.00
C GLY A 63 -50.18 -54.75 12.54
N LEU A 64 -51.35 -54.49 11.92
CA LEU A 64 -51.43 -53.92 10.57
C LEU A 64 -50.88 -52.49 10.53
N ALA A 65 -51.33 -51.64 11.45
CA ALA A 65 -50.90 -50.24 11.54
C ALA A 65 -49.39 -50.14 11.79
N ALA A 66 -48.83 -51.00 12.64
CA ALA A 66 -47.39 -51.07 12.88
C ALA A 66 -46.61 -51.43 11.61
N SER A 67 -47.08 -52.42 10.86
CA SER A 67 -46.45 -52.84 9.60
C SER A 67 -46.49 -51.74 8.54
N LEU A 68 -47.61 -51.03 8.43
CA LEU A 68 -47.77 -49.90 7.52
C LEU A 68 -46.89 -48.71 7.92
N ALA A 69 -46.80 -48.39 9.20
CA ALA A 69 -45.91 -47.36 9.72
C ALA A 69 -44.45 -47.68 9.42
N PHE A 70 -44.04 -48.95 9.59
CA PHE A 70 -42.68 -49.40 9.29
C PHE A 70 -42.33 -49.27 7.78
N LEU A 71 -43.27 -49.63 6.90
CA LEU A 71 -43.10 -49.42 5.46
C LEU A 71 -42.86 -47.94 5.12
N TRP A 72 -43.64 -47.04 5.72
CA TRP A 72 -43.47 -45.60 5.50
C TRP A 72 -42.14 -45.08 6.05
N LEU A 73 -41.66 -45.58 7.18
CA LEU A 73 -40.32 -45.25 7.69
C LEU A 73 -39.22 -45.58 6.68
N ILE A 74 -39.28 -46.76 6.05
CA ILE A 74 -38.31 -47.15 5.01
C ILE A 74 -38.37 -46.19 3.82
N VAL A 75 -39.57 -45.86 3.34
CA VAL A 75 -39.75 -44.91 2.23
C VAL A 75 -39.16 -43.54 2.56
N THR A 76 -39.42 -43.02 3.77
CA THR A 76 -38.84 -41.74 4.20
C THR A 76 -37.31 -41.80 4.31
N ALA A 77 -36.73 -42.91 4.79
CA ALA A 77 -35.28 -43.08 4.85
C ALA A 77 -34.63 -43.10 3.46
N PHE A 78 -35.29 -43.66 2.45
CA PHE A 78 -34.80 -43.59 1.06
C PHE A 78 -34.85 -42.18 0.49
N ILE A 79 -35.91 -41.42 0.77
CA ILE A 79 -36.02 -40.02 0.35
C ILE A 79 -34.89 -39.21 0.99
N GLN A 80 -34.69 -39.33 2.30
CA GLN A 80 -33.64 -38.63 3.04
C GLN A 80 -32.24 -38.96 2.51
N LYS A 81 -31.96 -40.22 2.16
CA LYS A 81 -30.66 -40.61 1.57
C LYS A 81 -30.37 -39.92 0.24
N ASN A 82 -31.38 -39.76 -0.62
CA ASN A 82 -31.20 -39.10 -1.90
C ASN A 82 -30.97 -37.60 -1.74
N GLU A 83 -31.71 -36.94 -0.83
CA GLU A 83 -31.50 -35.51 -0.54
C GLU A 83 -30.09 -35.24 0.00
N LEU A 84 -29.58 -36.10 0.89
CA LEU A 84 -28.20 -35.99 1.38
C LEU A 84 -27.16 -36.16 0.27
N LYS A 85 -27.42 -37.00 -0.74
CA LYS A 85 -26.51 -37.18 -1.88
C LYS A 85 -26.48 -35.94 -2.77
N GLU A 86 -27.65 -35.36 -3.07
CA GLU A 86 -27.74 -34.12 -3.86
C GLU A 86 -27.10 -32.93 -3.12
N GLN A 87 -27.33 -32.82 -1.80
CA GLN A 87 -26.68 -31.79 -0.97
C GLN A 87 -25.15 -31.91 -0.97
N ARG A 88 -24.61 -33.14 -0.89
CA ARG A 88 -23.16 -33.35 -0.98
C ARG A 88 -22.58 -32.90 -2.32
N ALA A 89 -23.24 -33.26 -3.42
CA ALA A 89 -22.79 -32.83 -4.75
C ALA A 89 -22.84 -31.30 -4.91
N ALA A 90 -23.86 -30.64 -4.35
CA ALA A 90 -23.94 -29.18 -4.37
C ALA A 90 -22.83 -28.53 -3.52
N LEU A 91 -22.52 -29.09 -2.35
CA LEU A 91 -21.42 -28.62 -1.49
C LEU A 91 -20.05 -28.83 -2.13
N GLU A 92 -19.86 -29.92 -2.87
CA GLU A 92 -18.64 -30.16 -3.66
C GLU A 92 -18.49 -29.11 -4.76
N ALA A 93 -19.53 -28.87 -5.56
CA ALA A 93 -19.51 -27.82 -6.58
C ALA A 93 -19.25 -26.41 -5.99
N GLN A 94 -19.85 -26.10 -4.84
CA GLN A 94 -19.61 -24.84 -4.15
C GLN A 94 -18.16 -24.70 -3.66
N ARG A 95 -17.52 -25.80 -3.23
CA ARG A 95 -16.10 -25.78 -2.83
C ARG A 95 -15.20 -25.48 -4.01
N ASP A 96 -15.46 -26.10 -5.16
CA ASP A 96 -14.69 -25.86 -6.39
C ASP A 96 -14.82 -24.39 -6.84
N GLU A 97 -16.03 -23.82 -6.79
CA GLU A 97 -16.26 -22.40 -7.08
C GLU A 97 -15.53 -21.47 -6.10
N LEU A 98 -15.54 -21.80 -4.81
CA LEU A 98 -14.81 -21.03 -3.79
C LEU A 98 -13.29 -21.13 -3.97
N GLU A 99 -12.77 -22.28 -4.40
CA GLU A 99 -11.36 -22.44 -4.71
C GLU A 99 -10.95 -21.57 -5.91
N LEU A 100 -11.73 -21.60 -6.98
CA LEU A 100 -11.52 -20.73 -8.14
C LEU A 100 -11.60 -19.23 -7.76
N ALA A 101 -12.58 -18.85 -6.93
CA ALA A 101 -12.72 -17.49 -6.45
C ALA A 101 -11.49 -17.04 -5.64
N ARG A 102 -10.95 -17.91 -4.78
CA ARG A 102 -9.71 -17.64 -4.04
C ARG A 102 -8.51 -17.47 -4.96
N GLU A 103 -8.40 -18.29 -6.01
CA GLU A 103 -7.32 -18.16 -6.99
C GLU A 103 -7.38 -16.80 -7.71
N VAL A 104 -8.58 -16.40 -8.16
CA VAL A 104 -8.78 -15.10 -8.82
C VAL A 104 -8.49 -13.95 -7.86
N GLN A 105 -8.96 -14.02 -6.62
CA GLN A 105 -8.65 -13.01 -5.59
C GLN A 105 -7.14 -12.91 -5.33
N GLY A 106 -6.43 -14.05 -5.25
CA GLY A 106 -4.99 -14.07 -5.10
C GLY A 106 -4.26 -13.39 -6.28
N LYS A 107 -4.72 -13.61 -7.51
CA LYS A 107 -4.19 -12.92 -8.70
C LYS A 107 -4.47 -11.41 -8.66
N GLN A 108 -5.66 -11.00 -8.21
CA GLN A 108 -6.01 -9.58 -8.06
C GLN A 108 -5.15 -8.88 -7.00
N LEU A 109 -4.92 -9.52 -5.86
CA LEU A 109 -4.04 -8.98 -4.80
C LEU A 109 -2.63 -8.75 -5.32
N LYS A 110 -2.04 -9.73 -6.02
CA LYS A 110 -0.70 -9.56 -6.63
C LYS A 110 -0.65 -8.43 -7.65
N ALA A 111 -1.70 -8.26 -8.45
CA ALA A 111 -1.77 -7.15 -9.41
C ALA A 111 -1.87 -5.80 -8.70
N MET A 112 -2.65 -5.72 -7.59
CA MET A 112 -2.74 -4.52 -6.77
C MET A 112 -1.42 -4.19 -6.07
N GLU A 113 -0.69 -5.19 -5.56
CA GLU A 113 0.65 -5.01 -4.99
C GLU A 113 1.62 -4.44 -6.02
N ALA A 114 1.69 -5.03 -7.22
CA ALA A 114 2.52 -4.51 -8.30
C ALA A 114 2.15 -3.08 -8.70
N GLN A 115 0.85 -2.76 -8.75
CA GLN A 115 0.39 -1.40 -9.03
C GLN A 115 0.77 -0.41 -7.92
N ALA A 116 0.69 -0.83 -6.66
CA ALA A 116 1.08 -0.02 -5.52
C ALA A 116 2.58 0.30 -5.54
N ASP A 117 3.42 -0.65 -5.93
CA ASP A 117 4.86 -0.43 -6.05
C ASP A 117 5.21 0.53 -7.20
N ILE A 118 4.55 0.44 -8.35
CA ILE A 118 4.68 1.42 -9.43
C ILE A 118 4.29 2.81 -8.94
N PHE A 119 3.16 2.93 -8.23
CA PHE A 119 2.70 4.20 -7.70
C PHE A 119 3.67 4.80 -6.67
N ARG A 120 4.25 3.97 -5.79
CA ARG A 120 5.30 4.40 -4.84
C ARG A 120 6.53 4.92 -5.58
N GLY A 121 6.96 4.22 -6.63
CA GLY A 121 8.07 4.64 -7.50
C GLY A 121 7.80 5.99 -8.17
N GLU A 122 6.62 6.16 -8.77
CA GLU A 122 6.23 7.43 -9.40
C GLU A 122 6.15 8.58 -8.39
N GLN A 123 5.59 8.35 -7.20
CA GLN A 123 5.52 9.38 -6.16
C GLN A 123 6.91 9.82 -5.70
N LYS A 124 7.82 8.86 -5.48
CA LYS A 124 9.21 9.14 -5.15
C LYS A 124 9.88 9.96 -6.25
N GLN A 125 9.75 9.56 -7.51
CA GLN A 125 10.32 10.29 -8.64
C GLN A 125 9.75 11.72 -8.78
N ARG A 126 8.46 11.91 -8.50
CA ARG A 126 7.83 13.25 -8.50
C ARG A 126 8.34 14.12 -7.36
N ALA A 127 8.52 13.55 -6.17
CA ALA A 127 9.07 14.24 -5.01
C ALA A 127 10.52 14.66 -5.29
N GLU A 128 11.38 13.73 -5.74
CA GLU A 128 12.76 14.01 -6.14
C GLU A 128 12.83 15.07 -7.24
N GLY A 129 12.01 14.96 -8.29
CA GLY A 129 11.94 15.95 -9.35
C GLY A 129 11.45 17.32 -8.87
N ALA A 130 10.58 17.38 -7.86
CA ALA A 130 10.15 18.63 -7.24
C ALA A 130 11.27 19.25 -6.38
N ALA A 131 11.94 18.44 -5.56
CA ALA A 131 13.10 18.85 -4.77
C ALA A 131 14.21 19.39 -5.67
N ARG A 132 14.52 18.71 -6.78
CA ARG A 132 15.50 19.17 -7.78
C ARG A 132 15.15 20.55 -8.35
N ARG A 133 13.88 20.80 -8.70
CA ARG A 133 13.46 22.14 -9.18
C ARG A 133 13.65 23.23 -8.13
N VAL A 134 13.36 22.92 -6.86
CA VAL A 134 13.57 23.86 -5.75
C VAL A 134 15.07 24.10 -5.53
N LEU A 135 15.88 23.05 -5.58
CA LEU A 135 17.33 23.14 -5.52
C LEU A 135 17.89 24.09 -6.60
N PHE A 136 17.53 23.86 -7.87
CA PHE A 136 18.02 24.69 -8.98
C PHE A 136 17.61 26.15 -8.82
N ARG A 137 16.38 26.42 -8.36
CA ARG A 137 15.95 27.78 -8.04
C ARG A 137 16.83 28.44 -6.98
N HIS A 138 17.21 27.71 -5.92
CA HIS A 138 18.09 28.26 -4.89
C HIS A 138 19.52 28.47 -5.39
N LEU A 139 20.02 27.60 -6.26
CA LEU A 139 21.31 27.79 -6.92
C LEU A 139 21.30 29.03 -7.83
N GLU A 140 20.23 29.22 -8.61
CA GLU A 140 20.06 30.43 -9.42
C GLU A 140 20.00 31.70 -8.55
N GLN A 141 19.27 31.66 -7.44
CA GLN A 141 19.23 32.75 -6.46
C GLN A 141 20.63 33.05 -5.91
N LEU A 142 21.39 32.02 -5.53
CA LEU A 142 22.76 32.17 -5.06
C LEU A 142 23.63 32.87 -6.11
N VAL A 143 23.53 32.46 -7.38
CA VAL A 143 24.26 33.12 -8.47
C VAL A 143 23.86 34.59 -8.62
N ILE A 144 22.57 34.89 -8.59
CA ILE A 144 22.08 36.27 -8.71
C ILE A 144 22.65 37.13 -7.58
N PHE A 145 22.46 36.73 -6.32
CA PHE A 145 22.96 37.47 -5.16
C PHE A 145 24.48 37.66 -5.20
N THR A 146 25.23 36.61 -5.51
CA THR A 146 26.70 36.69 -5.59
C THR A 146 27.22 37.47 -6.79
N SER A 147 26.41 37.65 -7.84
CA SER A 147 26.75 38.51 -8.99
C SER A 147 26.45 39.99 -8.76
N GLU A 148 25.54 40.30 -7.84
CA GLU A 148 25.13 41.68 -7.50
C GLU A 148 26.07 42.34 -6.48
N LEU A 149 26.84 41.53 -5.72
CA LEU A 149 27.85 42.03 -4.79
C LEU A 149 28.95 42.80 -5.53
N LYS A 150 29.11 44.08 -5.16
CA LYS A 150 30.22 44.92 -5.64
C LYS A 150 31.48 44.63 -4.84
N VAL A 151 32.64 45.00 -5.38
CA VAL A 151 33.92 44.90 -4.65
C VAL A 151 33.92 45.73 -3.36
N GLU A 152 33.12 46.80 -3.31
CA GLU A 152 32.96 47.66 -2.13
C GLU A 152 32.12 46.98 -1.02
N ASP A 153 31.36 45.95 -1.39
CA ASP A 153 30.47 45.19 -0.51
C ASP A 153 31.23 44.05 0.20
N ASN A 154 32.56 44.08 0.24
CA ASN A 154 33.36 43.05 0.89
C ASN A 154 33.04 42.97 2.40
N VAL A 155 32.78 41.75 2.92
CA VAL A 155 32.55 41.47 4.35
C VAL A 155 33.67 42.01 5.27
N TRP A 156 34.86 42.20 4.71
CA TRP A 156 36.06 42.63 5.41
C TRP A 156 36.88 43.60 4.55
N ALA A 157 37.66 44.46 5.20
CA ALA A 157 38.58 45.36 4.54
C ALA A 157 39.98 45.20 5.14
N ARG A 158 40.99 44.98 4.28
CA ARG A 158 42.39 45.10 4.71
C ARG A 158 42.72 46.57 4.95
N ILE A 159 43.17 46.87 6.16
CA ILE A 159 43.60 48.20 6.56
C ILE A 159 45.10 48.30 6.33
N GLY A 160 45.52 49.24 5.47
CA GLY A 160 46.93 49.50 5.29
C GLY A 160 47.56 50.09 6.55
N ARG A 161 48.90 50.05 6.67
CA ARG A 161 49.64 50.65 7.80
C ARG A 161 49.32 52.13 8.05
N THR A 162 48.75 52.82 7.07
CA THR A 162 48.31 54.22 7.13
C THR A 162 46.86 54.41 7.58
N GLY A 163 46.13 53.35 7.94
CA GLY A 163 44.70 53.39 8.27
C GLY A 163 43.78 53.55 7.06
N THR A 164 44.33 53.67 5.85
CA THR A 164 43.53 53.76 4.61
C THR A 164 43.23 52.35 4.09
N PRO A 165 41.97 52.05 3.72
CA PRO A 165 41.60 50.80 3.08
C PRO A 165 42.45 50.59 1.82
N ILE A 166 43.14 49.46 1.72
CA ILE A 166 43.88 49.13 0.50
C ILE A 166 42.86 48.57 -0.49
N THR A 167 42.48 49.37 -1.50
CA THR A 167 41.50 48.98 -2.54
C THR A 167 42.03 48.01 -3.59
N GLN A 168 43.32 47.66 -3.56
CA GLN A 168 43.92 46.65 -4.44
C GLN A 168 43.75 45.25 -3.85
N TYR A 169 42.70 44.53 -4.25
CA TYR A 169 42.41 43.19 -3.75
C TYR A 169 42.81 42.09 -4.74
N GLU A 170 43.67 41.16 -4.29
CA GLU A 170 43.85 39.80 -4.85
C GLU A 170 42.85 38.79 -4.25
N ALA A 171 42.14 39.16 -3.18
CA ALA A 171 41.16 38.33 -2.49
C ALA A 171 39.79 39.04 -2.46
N ALA A 172 39.23 39.32 -3.63
CA ALA A 172 37.85 39.81 -3.73
C ALA A 172 36.87 38.74 -3.21
N ILE A 173 35.68 39.16 -2.73
CA ILE A 173 34.58 38.21 -2.49
C ILE A 173 34.46 37.28 -3.70
N PRO A 174 34.29 35.97 -3.48
CA PRO A 174 33.89 35.04 -4.52
C PRO A 174 32.66 35.58 -5.25
N THR A 175 32.84 36.12 -6.44
CA THR A 175 31.74 36.65 -7.25
C THR A 175 31.57 35.76 -8.48
N ILE A 176 30.33 35.46 -8.80
CA ILE A 176 30.01 34.78 -10.05
C ILE A 176 29.88 35.88 -11.11
N ALA A 177 31.00 36.14 -11.79
CA ALA A 177 31.18 37.33 -12.62
C ALA A 177 30.28 37.39 -13.88
N ASP A 178 29.55 36.34 -14.22
CA ASP A 178 28.72 36.29 -15.44
C ASP A 178 27.33 35.71 -15.19
N GLN A 179 26.31 36.56 -15.19
CA GLN A 179 24.90 36.16 -15.12
C GLN A 179 24.45 35.34 -16.35
N ARG A 180 25.20 35.34 -17.46
CA ARG A 180 24.91 34.48 -18.63
C ARG A 180 24.92 33.00 -18.27
N VAL A 181 25.60 32.62 -17.19
CA VAL A 181 25.59 31.26 -16.64
C VAL A 181 24.16 30.74 -16.42
N LEU A 182 23.21 31.60 -16.02
CA LEU A 182 21.81 31.23 -15.79
C LEU A 182 21.10 30.72 -17.05
N THR A 183 21.57 31.12 -18.23
CA THR A 183 20.96 30.74 -19.52
C THR A 183 21.64 29.55 -20.21
N GLN A 184 22.78 29.08 -19.69
CA GLN A 184 23.61 28.05 -20.32
C GLN A 184 23.35 26.63 -19.81
N GLY A 185 22.37 26.47 -18.90
CA GLY A 185 21.93 25.18 -18.39
C GLY A 185 22.63 24.73 -17.11
N GLU A 186 22.22 23.56 -16.63
CA GLU A 186 22.54 23.06 -15.28
C GLU A 186 24.05 22.83 -15.06
N ALA A 187 24.78 22.37 -16.07
CA ALA A 187 26.21 22.08 -15.96
C ALA A 187 27.03 23.36 -15.72
N THR A 188 26.72 24.44 -16.43
CA THR A 188 27.40 25.73 -16.27
C THR A 188 27.08 26.36 -14.92
N LEU A 189 25.80 26.27 -14.49
CA LEU A 189 25.38 26.73 -13.17
C LEU A 189 26.14 26.00 -12.06
N GLY A 190 26.24 24.67 -12.13
CA GLY A 190 27.02 23.87 -11.19
C GLY A 190 28.49 24.28 -11.15
N LEU A 191 29.13 24.52 -12.31
CA LEU A 191 30.53 24.94 -12.35
C LEU A 191 30.75 26.30 -11.67
N ALA A 192 29.85 27.27 -11.91
CA ALA A 192 29.93 28.58 -11.30
C ALA A 192 29.75 28.53 -9.78
N VAL A 193 28.74 27.79 -9.30
CA VAL A 193 28.51 27.58 -7.86
C VAL A 193 29.71 26.88 -7.22
N ARG A 194 30.27 25.86 -7.87
CA ARG A 194 31.47 25.16 -7.38
C ARG A 194 32.68 26.09 -7.27
N GLN A 195 32.87 26.97 -8.25
CA GLN A 195 33.96 27.95 -8.22
C GLN A 195 33.77 28.93 -7.05
N PHE A 196 32.55 29.45 -6.88
CA PHE A 196 32.18 30.29 -5.75
C PHE A 196 32.46 29.60 -4.40
N CYS A 197 32.03 28.34 -4.24
CA CYS A 197 32.22 27.57 -3.01
C CYS A 197 33.71 27.39 -2.70
N LYS A 198 34.52 26.98 -3.70
CA LYS A 198 35.97 26.82 -3.53
C LYS A 198 36.67 28.13 -3.15
N GLN A 199 36.28 29.24 -3.77
CA GLN A 199 36.84 30.55 -3.44
C GLN A 199 36.45 30.98 -2.03
N SER A 200 35.22 30.69 -1.58
CA SER A 200 34.75 30.99 -0.21
C SER A 200 35.59 30.26 0.85
N VAL A 201 35.78 28.95 0.67
CA VAL A 201 36.63 28.13 1.55
C VAL A 201 38.09 28.61 1.54
N ARG A 202 38.62 28.93 0.36
CA ARG A 202 40.00 29.44 0.25
C ARG A 202 40.17 30.78 0.96
N LEU A 203 39.17 31.66 0.87
CA LEU A 203 39.18 32.97 1.51
C LEU A 203 39.20 32.83 3.03
N GLU A 204 38.32 32.00 3.59
CA GLU A 204 38.32 31.68 5.03
C GLU A 204 39.69 31.15 5.48
N GLN A 205 40.23 30.15 4.77
CA GLN A 205 41.54 29.59 5.08
C GLN A 205 42.67 30.63 5.02
N GLN A 206 42.61 31.58 4.06
CA GLN A 206 43.55 32.67 3.98
C GLN A 206 43.43 33.61 5.19
N LEU A 207 42.22 34.00 5.58
CA LEU A 207 42.01 34.87 6.74
C LEU A 207 42.48 34.21 8.05
N LEU A 208 42.19 32.91 8.24
CA LEU A 208 42.62 32.17 9.42
C LEU A 208 44.12 31.83 9.43
N GLY A 209 44.72 31.55 8.26
CA GLY A 209 46.08 30.99 8.17
C GLY A 209 47.20 31.99 7.85
N SER A 210 46.91 33.15 7.26
CA SER A 210 47.94 34.02 6.66
C SER A 210 48.66 34.97 7.61
N GLY A 211 48.30 35.01 8.89
CA GLY A 211 48.79 36.06 9.81
C GLY A 211 48.27 37.46 9.48
N LEU A 212 47.35 37.59 8.52
CA LEU A 212 46.60 38.83 8.23
C LEU A 212 45.56 39.17 9.30
N ALA A 213 45.45 38.34 10.35
CA ALA A 213 44.59 38.59 11.50
C ALA A 213 44.76 40.02 12.05
N GLY A 214 45.96 40.61 12.03
CA GLY A 214 46.15 42.00 12.49
C GLY A 214 46.01 43.10 11.43
N GLU A 215 45.69 42.74 10.18
CA GLU A 215 45.60 43.70 9.06
C GLU A 215 44.21 43.74 8.41
N CYS A 216 43.26 42.92 8.87
CA CYS A 216 41.89 42.87 8.35
C CYS A 216 40.91 43.31 9.44
N GLU A 217 40.08 44.30 9.14
CA GLU A 217 38.96 44.68 10.00
C GLU A 217 37.65 44.20 9.35
N ARG A 218 36.75 43.66 10.17
CA ARG A 218 35.37 43.36 9.76
C ARG A 218 34.69 44.66 9.35
N GLN A 219 33.91 44.66 8.28
CA GLN A 219 33.02 45.80 8.08
C GLN A 219 32.04 45.91 9.26
N PRO A 220 31.82 47.11 9.81
CA PRO A 220 31.00 47.30 11.00
C PRO A 220 29.52 46.97 10.76
N GLU A 221 29.06 47.03 9.51
CA GLU A 221 27.69 46.71 9.13
C GLU A 221 27.70 45.62 8.05
N LEU A 222 27.31 44.40 8.45
CA LEU A 222 27.11 43.33 7.49
C LEU A 222 25.91 43.69 6.60
N LEU A 223 26.16 43.72 5.30
CA LEU A 223 25.10 43.85 4.31
C LEU A 223 24.11 42.67 4.41
N PRO A 224 22.78 42.91 4.29
CA PRO A 224 21.75 41.87 4.30
C PRO A 224 22.01 40.71 3.33
N GLU A 225 22.65 41.00 2.20
CA GLU A 225 23.01 40.07 1.13
C GLU A 225 23.95 38.95 1.63
N HIS A 226 24.86 39.26 2.56
CA HIS A 226 25.77 38.25 3.14
C HIS A 226 25.01 37.22 3.98
N LEU A 227 24.00 37.68 4.74
CA LEU A 227 23.15 36.80 5.51
C LEU A 227 22.28 35.94 4.59
N GLU A 228 21.75 36.52 3.51
CA GLU A 228 20.91 35.80 2.55
C GLU A 228 21.71 34.69 1.83
N ILE A 229 22.99 34.90 1.52
CA ILE A 229 23.89 33.86 0.98
C ILE A 229 23.98 32.67 1.94
N SER A 230 24.24 32.93 3.23
CA SER A 230 24.31 31.87 4.24
C SER A 230 22.97 31.13 4.37
N LEU A 231 21.86 31.86 4.34
CA LEU A 231 20.52 31.26 4.39
C LEU A 231 20.24 30.39 3.16
N ILE A 232 20.62 30.83 1.96
CA ILE A 232 20.44 30.07 0.72
C ILE A 232 21.27 28.78 0.75
N LEU A 233 22.55 28.87 1.15
CA LEU A 233 23.42 27.70 1.30
C LEU A 233 22.82 26.68 2.27
N ASN A 234 22.33 27.12 3.42
CA ASN A 234 21.68 26.25 4.39
C ASN A 234 20.38 25.63 3.86
N ARG A 235 19.54 26.40 3.15
CA ARG A 235 18.32 25.87 2.50
C ARG A 235 18.66 24.79 1.47
N ILE A 236 19.74 24.98 0.70
CA ILE A 236 20.22 23.98 -0.26
C ILE A 236 20.66 22.69 0.46
N LEU A 237 21.42 22.80 1.55
CA LEU A 237 21.86 21.63 2.32
C LEU A 237 20.71 20.86 2.95
N GLN A 238 19.66 21.55 3.41
CA GLN A 238 18.46 20.92 3.95
C GLN A 238 17.69 20.08 2.92
N LEU A 239 17.78 20.42 1.63
CA LEU A 239 17.13 19.68 0.55
C LEU A 239 17.81 18.33 0.22
N SER A 240 19.04 18.09 0.69
CA SER A 240 19.79 16.84 0.41
C SER A 240 19.02 15.57 0.77
N SER A 241 18.21 15.62 1.83
CA SER A 241 17.40 14.46 2.26
C SER A 241 16.25 14.10 1.31
N ASP A 242 15.79 15.06 0.49
CA ASP A 242 14.65 14.88 -0.43
C ASP A 242 15.09 14.65 -1.90
N LEU A 243 16.39 14.72 -2.16
CA LEU A 243 16.98 14.60 -3.50
C LEU A 243 17.30 13.16 -3.87
N SER A 244 17.42 12.91 -5.17
CA SER A 244 17.89 11.63 -5.68
C SER A 244 19.36 11.40 -5.30
N GLU A 245 19.80 10.14 -5.32
CA GLU A 245 21.20 9.79 -5.02
C GLU A 245 22.18 10.47 -5.98
N ASP A 246 21.85 10.52 -7.28
CA ASP A 246 22.66 11.19 -8.30
C ASP A 246 22.76 12.71 -8.04
N ASP A 247 21.65 13.35 -7.64
CA ASP A 247 21.64 14.78 -7.31
C ASP A 247 22.45 15.06 -6.04
N ASN A 248 22.44 14.15 -5.05
CA ASN A 248 23.26 14.27 -3.85
C ASN A 248 24.75 14.13 -4.15
N ILE A 249 25.16 13.16 -4.96
CA ILE A 249 26.55 13.03 -5.43
C ILE A 249 26.99 14.29 -6.19
N TRP A 250 26.09 14.83 -7.02
CA TRP A 250 26.36 16.09 -7.72
C TRP A 250 26.52 17.26 -6.75
N LEU A 251 25.67 17.39 -5.73
CA LEU A 251 25.77 18.43 -4.69
C LEU A 251 27.07 18.36 -3.89
N GLU A 252 27.48 17.16 -3.48
CA GLU A 252 28.76 16.95 -2.78
C GLU A 252 29.94 17.46 -3.63
N SER A 253 29.86 17.28 -4.95
CA SER A 253 30.90 17.76 -5.87
C SER A 253 31.04 19.30 -5.90
N LEU A 254 30.00 20.03 -5.47
CA LEU A 254 29.95 21.50 -5.46
C LEU A 254 30.62 22.13 -4.24
N TRP A 255 30.93 21.37 -3.18
CA TRP A 255 31.54 21.86 -1.92
C TRP A 255 30.64 22.84 -1.13
N LEU A 256 29.33 22.63 -1.20
CA LEU A 256 28.35 23.51 -0.56
C LEU A 256 28.42 23.47 0.97
N GLU A 257 28.71 22.31 1.56
CA GLU A 257 28.81 22.16 3.01
C GLU A 257 30.00 22.95 3.57
N GLN A 258 31.16 22.83 2.93
CA GLN A 258 32.37 23.57 3.32
C GLN A 258 32.17 25.07 3.09
N ALA A 259 31.51 25.46 2.00
CA ALA A 259 31.19 26.86 1.75
C ALA A 259 30.19 27.42 2.77
N ALA A 260 29.17 26.66 3.16
CA ALA A 260 28.20 27.08 4.17
C ALA A 260 28.86 27.29 5.53
N TYR A 261 29.75 26.37 5.92
CA TYR A 261 30.57 26.52 7.12
C TYR A 261 31.45 27.77 7.03
N ALA A 262 32.21 27.93 5.93
CA ALA A 262 33.06 29.10 5.72
C ALA A 262 32.28 30.42 5.80
N TRP A 263 31.10 30.49 5.18
CA TRP A 263 30.24 31.68 5.26
C TRP A 263 29.66 31.90 6.66
N SER A 264 29.31 30.84 7.38
CA SER A 264 28.87 30.93 8.78
C SER A 264 29.98 31.51 9.66
N ASP A 265 31.23 31.09 9.46
CA ASP A 265 32.38 31.58 10.21
C ASP A 265 32.69 33.04 9.84
N LEU A 266 32.74 33.37 8.55
CA LEU A 266 33.00 34.73 8.06
C LEU A 266 31.95 35.75 8.53
N VAL A 267 30.66 35.37 8.55
CA VAL A 267 29.54 36.26 8.89
C VAL A 267 29.25 36.25 10.39
N GLY A 268 29.31 35.10 11.05
CA GLY A 268 28.76 34.89 12.39
C GLY A 268 29.76 34.95 13.53
N SER A 269 31.04 34.68 13.29
CA SER A 269 32.00 34.51 14.37
C SER A 269 32.55 35.84 14.89
N GLU A 270 31.99 36.38 15.97
CA GLU A 270 32.67 37.43 16.74
C GLU A 270 34.06 36.99 17.20
N GLU A 271 34.27 35.68 17.41
CA GLU A 271 35.52 35.10 17.90
C GLU A 271 36.66 35.18 16.88
N ILE A 272 36.35 35.06 15.58
CA ILE A 272 37.33 35.31 14.50
C ILE A 272 37.76 36.77 14.53
N TRP A 273 36.83 37.69 14.75
CA TRP A 273 37.11 39.13 14.73
C TRP A 273 37.66 39.67 16.05
N SER A 274 37.35 39.05 17.19
CA SER A 274 37.81 39.49 18.52
C SER A 274 39.24 39.04 18.83
N ASN A 275 39.71 37.98 18.17
CA ASN A 275 41.09 37.49 18.29
C ASN A 275 42.03 38.13 17.25
N MET A 276 41.49 38.98 16.37
CA MET A 276 42.27 39.86 15.50
C MET A 276 42.70 41.10 16.29
N PRO A 277 44.02 41.36 16.44
CA PRO A 277 44.56 42.42 17.30
C PRO A 277 44.30 43.84 16.78
#